data_AF-N9N2P9-F1
#
_entry.id   AF-N9N2P9-F1
#
_cell.length_a   1.000
_cell.length_b   1.000
_cell.length_c   1.000
_cell.angle_alpha   90.00
_cell.angle_beta   90.00
_cell.angle_gamma   90.00
#
_symmetry.space_group_name_H-M   'P 1'
#
loop_
_entity.id
_entity.type
_entity.pdbx_description
1 polymer ?
#
loop_
_entity_poly.entity_id
_entity_poly.type
_entity_poly.pdbx_seq_one_letter_code
_entity_poly.pdbx_strand_id
1 'polypeptide(L)'
;MRRILARNILLCLCVGTTLTACQNTQNVVDQVRIAQNTLEQRANNATLYCSGVENCEFARIDDTEVINATSHRISREAMERGIVRLQGSVFSRKQQVYLSVPAKEYEVVIRFYPISLDRAETFHVIHEFKPYLNYTFKMYRDRPSGSGSLLNVSAPDPLCVDLQQEQRTIRRFCRSYDVRKGLGEFVERRV
;
A
#
# COMPACT_ATOMS: atom_id res chain seq x y z
N MET A 1 -61.90 47.58 1.96
CA MET A 1 -61.80 48.02 3.37
C MET A 1 -61.36 46.82 4.18
N ARG A 2 -60.31 46.75 5.00
CA ARG A 2 -59.51 47.72 5.77
C ARG A 2 -58.17 47.00 6.09
N ARG A 3 -57.03 47.70 5.99
CA ARG A 3 -55.70 47.26 6.46
C ARG A 3 -55.67 47.17 7.99
N ILE A 4 -54.72 46.43 8.58
CA ILE A 4 -53.95 46.79 9.80
C ILE A 4 -52.99 45.64 10.23
N LEU A 5 -51.66 45.88 10.10
CA LEU A 5 -50.59 45.87 11.15
C LEU A 5 -50.04 44.49 11.54
N ALA A 6 -48.77 44.24 11.86
CA ALA A 6 -47.49 44.95 11.75
C ALA A 6 -46.37 43.99 12.25
N ARG A 7 -45.12 44.30 11.85
CA ARG A 7 -43.86 44.01 12.56
C ARG A 7 -43.38 42.54 12.66
N ASN A 8 -42.28 42.23 11.96
CA ASN A 8 -41.33 41.23 12.42
C ASN A 8 -39.90 41.74 12.24
N ILE A 9 -39.14 41.60 13.33
CA ILE A 9 -37.76 41.99 13.56
C ILE A 9 -36.85 40.97 12.88
N LEU A 10 -35.92 41.40 12.01
CA LEU A 10 -34.84 40.55 11.51
C LEU A 10 -33.54 40.90 12.24
N LEU A 11 -33.12 40.02 13.14
CA LEU A 11 -31.81 40.05 13.79
C LEU A 11 -30.74 39.53 12.82
N CYS A 12 -29.75 40.38 12.54
CA CYS A 12 -28.48 39.99 11.94
C CYS A 12 -27.60 39.29 13.00
N LEU A 13 -27.27 38.02 12.79
CA LEU A 13 -26.12 37.36 13.40
C LEU A 13 -25.55 36.33 12.42
N CYS A 14 -24.62 36.78 11.56
CA CYS A 14 -23.72 35.88 10.85
C CYS A 14 -22.40 35.84 11.60
N VAL A 15 -22.29 34.91 12.55
CA VAL A 15 -21.01 34.52 13.15
C VAL A 15 -20.29 33.66 12.12
N GLY A 16 -19.30 34.25 11.45
CA GLY A 16 -18.40 33.51 10.56
C GLY A 16 -17.49 32.61 11.39
N THR A 17 -17.88 31.35 11.56
CA THR A 17 -17.00 30.30 12.05
C THR A 17 -16.10 29.84 10.90
N THR A 18 -14.87 30.35 10.88
CA THR A 18 -13.81 29.82 10.02
C THR A 18 -13.46 28.40 10.48
N LEU A 19 -13.98 27.39 9.79
CA LEU A 19 -13.65 25.98 9.99
C LEU A 19 -12.21 25.70 9.50
N THR A 20 -11.23 25.84 10.38
CA THR A 20 -9.90 25.24 10.21
C THR A 20 -9.96 23.74 10.54
N ALA A 21 -10.46 22.94 9.59
CA ALA A 21 -10.48 21.48 9.67
C ALA A 21 -10.05 20.86 8.33
N CYS A 22 -8.88 21.24 7.81
CA CYS A 22 -8.41 20.84 6.49
C CYS A 22 -7.05 20.16 6.54
N GLN A 23 -6.97 18.92 7.05
CA GLN A 23 -5.87 18.01 6.69
C GLN A 23 -6.33 16.55 6.56
N ASN A 24 -7.31 16.12 7.37
CA ASN A 24 -7.75 14.72 7.39
C ASN A 24 -8.88 14.37 6.39
N THR A 25 -9.54 15.38 5.82
CA THR A 25 -10.68 15.20 4.92
C THR A 25 -10.29 14.58 3.58
N GLN A 26 -9.12 14.94 3.05
CA GLN A 26 -8.71 14.50 1.73
C GLN A 26 -8.45 12.98 1.67
N ASN A 27 -7.91 12.36 2.73
CA ASN A 27 -7.67 10.91 2.76
C ASN A 27 -8.99 10.12 2.73
N VAL A 28 -10.01 10.61 3.44
CA VAL A 28 -11.34 9.98 3.45
C VAL A 28 -12.02 10.09 2.09
N VAL A 29 -11.86 11.23 1.40
CA VAL A 29 -12.41 11.44 0.04
C VAL A 29 -11.81 10.44 -0.95
N ASP A 30 -10.49 10.26 -0.93
CA ASP A 30 -9.82 9.29 -1.81
C ASP A 30 -10.29 7.85 -1.54
N GLN A 31 -10.47 7.49 -0.26
CA GLN A 31 -10.93 6.16 0.11
C GLN A 31 -12.38 5.89 -0.33
N VAL A 32 -13.27 6.87 -0.20
CA VAL A 32 -14.67 6.74 -0.67
C VAL A 32 -14.71 6.58 -2.18
N ARG A 33 -13.89 7.34 -2.92
CA ARG A 33 -13.81 7.22 -4.38
C ARG A 33 -13.33 5.83 -4.82
N ILE A 34 -12.32 5.27 -4.15
CA ILE A 34 -11.87 3.90 -4.43
C ILE A 34 -12.98 2.90 -4.14
N ALA A 35 -13.66 3.02 -2.98
CA ALA A 35 -14.75 2.13 -2.60
C ALA A 35 -15.89 2.14 -3.65
N GLN A 36 -16.24 3.31 -4.19
CA GLN A 36 -17.28 3.44 -5.23
C GLN A 36 -16.89 2.79 -6.56
N ASN A 37 -15.61 2.87 -6.95
CA ASN A 37 -15.10 2.28 -8.20
C ASN A 37 -14.91 0.74 -8.12
N THR A 38 -15.07 0.12 -6.94
CA THR A 38 -14.82 -1.32 -6.77
C THR A 38 -15.86 -2.26 -7.41
N LEU A 39 -16.96 -1.74 -7.96
CA LEU A 39 -18.12 -2.55 -8.33
C LEU A 39 -18.11 -3.16 -9.75
N GLU A 40 -17.23 -2.74 -10.68
CA GLU A 40 -17.43 -3.10 -12.10
C GLU A 40 -16.32 -3.90 -12.81
N GLN A 41 -15.16 -4.14 -12.20
CA GLN A 41 -14.04 -4.83 -12.90
C GLN A 41 -13.47 -6.03 -12.14
N ARG A 42 -14.23 -7.12 -12.11
CA ARG A 42 -13.78 -8.41 -11.52
C ARG A 42 -13.38 -9.47 -12.54
N ALA A 43 -13.80 -9.33 -13.80
CA ALA A 43 -13.96 -10.51 -14.64
C ALA A 43 -12.66 -11.24 -15.04
N ASN A 44 -11.45 -10.72 -14.84
CA ASN A 44 -10.18 -11.42 -15.19
C ASN A 44 -8.94 -10.90 -14.42
N ASN A 45 -9.12 -10.26 -13.26
CA ASN A 45 -8.00 -9.60 -12.59
C ASN A 45 -7.20 -10.55 -11.69
N ALA A 46 -5.90 -10.28 -11.57
CA ALA A 46 -5.05 -10.77 -10.49
C ALA A 46 -5.12 -9.80 -9.30
N THR A 47 -4.96 -10.32 -8.09
CA THR A 47 -4.96 -9.50 -6.87
C THR A 47 -3.59 -9.53 -6.22
N LEU A 48 -3.05 -8.37 -5.87
CA LEU A 48 -1.70 -8.20 -5.35
C LEU A 48 -1.76 -7.64 -3.93
N TYR A 49 -1.16 -8.35 -2.98
CA TYR A 49 -1.04 -7.98 -1.58
C TYR A 49 0.43 -7.87 -1.19
N CYS A 50 0.72 -7.11 -0.14
CA CYS A 50 2.03 -7.10 0.51
C CYS A 50 1.85 -7.39 2.01
N SER A 51 2.80 -8.08 2.63
CA SER A 51 2.72 -8.47 4.04
C SER A 51 4.09 -8.79 4.66
N GLY A 52 4.09 -9.20 5.93
CA GLY A 52 5.27 -9.71 6.64
C GLY A 52 6.05 -8.67 7.45
N VAL A 53 5.66 -7.40 7.35
CA VAL A 53 6.18 -6.25 8.09
C VAL A 53 5.03 -5.42 8.65
N GLU A 54 5.33 -4.40 9.44
CA GLU A 54 4.31 -3.53 10.04
C GLU A 54 3.47 -2.82 8.97
N ASN A 55 4.13 -2.19 7.99
CA ASN A 55 3.47 -1.53 6.87
C ASN A 55 4.18 -1.83 5.56
N CYS A 56 3.42 -1.87 4.47
CA CYS A 56 3.96 -1.99 3.12
C CYS A 56 3.06 -1.26 2.13
N GLU A 57 3.65 -0.76 1.07
CA GLU A 57 2.99 0.05 0.05
C GLU A 57 3.44 -0.40 -1.33
N PHE A 58 2.48 -0.50 -2.25
CA PHE A 58 2.80 -0.53 -3.67
C PHE A 58 3.23 0.88 -4.08
N ALA A 59 4.50 1.03 -4.46
CA ALA A 59 5.06 2.29 -4.89
C ALA A 59 4.68 2.59 -6.34
N ARG A 60 4.83 1.61 -7.21
CA ARG A 60 4.64 1.74 -8.66
C ARG A 60 4.25 0.39 -9.27
N ILE A 61 3.46 0.44 -10.33
CA ILE A 61 3.22 -0.69 -11.23
C ILE A 61 3.33 -0.22 -12.68
N ASP A 62 4.20 -0.84 -13.47
CA ASP A 62 4.67 -0.31 -14.75
C ASP A 62 5.03 1.19 -14.59
N ASP A 63 4.55 2.09 -15.41
CA ASP A 63 4.86 3.52 -15.28
C ASP A 63 3.96 4.29 -14.29
N THR A 64 2.96 3.65 -13.68
CA THR A 64 2.00 4.32 -12.80
C THR A 64 2.47 4.32 -11.35
N GLU A 65 2.74 5.50 -10.79
CA GLU A 65 2.91 5.67 -9.34
C GLU A 65 1.60 5.28 -8.65
N VAL A 66 1.67 4.43 -7.63
CA VAL A 66 0.48 3.98 -6.89
C VAL A 66 0.36 4.73 -5.57
N ILE A 67 1.41 4.72 -4.75
CA ILE A 67 1.47 5.47 -3.49
C ILE A 67 2.71 6.36 -3.54
N ASN A 68 2.52 7.65 -3.28
CA ASN A 68 3.60 8.61 -3.26
C ASN A 68 4.46 8.46 -2.00
N ALA A 69 5.78 8.43 -2.16
CA ALA A 69 6.72 8.13 -1.08
C ALA A 69 6.75 9.19 0.03
N THR A 70 6.43 10.45 -0.28
CA THR A 70 6.50 11.56 0.68
C THR A 70 5.18 11.76 1.39
N SER A 71 4.08 11.74 0.64
CA SER A 71 2.75 12.01 1.19
C SER A 71 2.05 10.75 1.72
N HIS A 72 2.53 9.55 1.35
CA HIS A 72 1.86 8.27 1.62
C HIS A 72 0.41 8.21 1.10
N ARG A 73 0.10 9.04 0.10
CA ARG A 73 -1.21 9.12 -0.53
C ARG A 73 -1.25 8.29 -1.79
N ILE A 74 -2.43 7.74 -2.06
CA ILE A 74 -2.72 7.03 -3.30
C ILE A 74 -2.74 8.07 -4.43
N SER A 75 -2.05 7.79 -5.52
CA SER A 75 -2.00 8.69 -6.66
C SER A 75 -3.37 8.78 -7.33
N ARG A 76 -3.67 9.94 -7.91
CA ARG A 76 -4.90 10.13 -8.68
C ARG A 76 -4.93 9.19 -9.89
N GLU A 77 -3.80 9.00 -10.55
CA GLU A 77 -3.66 8.12 -11.70
C GLU A 77 -4.05 6.67 -11.36
N ALA A 78 -3.54 6.12 -10.26
CA ALA A 78 -3.87 4.76 -9.85
C ALA A 78 -5.35 4.59 -9.46
N MET A 79 -5.96 5.63 -8.88
CA MET A 79 -7.41 5.65 -8.62
C MET A 79 -8.24 5.70 -9.90
N GLU A 80 -7.86 6.54 -10.86
CA GLU A 80 -8.54 6.69 -12.16
C GLU A 80 -8.42 5.43 -13.02
N ARG A 81 -7.27 4.74 -12.97
CA ARG A 81 -7.08 3.43 -13.61
C ARG A 81 -7.87 2.30 -12.93
N GLY A 82 -8.47 2.55 -11.75
CA GLY A 82 -9.28 1.56 -11.04
C GLY A 82 -8.50 0.33 -10.56
N ILE A 83 -7.17 0.44 -10.45
CA ILE A 83 -6.30 -0.69 -10.05
C ILE A 83 -6.17 -0.83 -8.54
N VAL A 84 -6.53 0.21 -7.78
CA VAL A 84 -6.39 0.24 -6.33
C VAL A 84 -7.65 -0.29 -5.66
N ARG A 85 -7.48 -1.03 -4.57
CA ARG A 85 -8.55 -1.46 -3.67
C ARG A 85 -8.12 -1.25 -2.22
N LEU A 86 -9.11 -1.29 -1.34
CA LEU A 86 -8.92 -1.08 0.09
C LEU A 86 -9.40 -2.31 0.84
N GLN A 87 -8.55 -2.81 1.74
CA GLN A 87 -8.89 -3.88 2.66
C GLN A 87 -9.10 -3.31 4.06
N GLY A 88 -10.23 -3.67 4.67
CA GLY A 88 -10.65 -3.16 5.99
C GLY A 88 -11.59 -1.96 5.90
N SER A 89 -11.95 -1.42 7.07
CA SER A 89 -12.83 -0.26 7.17
C SER A 89 -12.14 1.00 6.67
N VAL A 90 -12.88 1.83 5.93
CA VAL A 90 -12.49 3.18 5.47
C VAL A 90 -12.05 4.09 6.63
N PHE A 91 -12.50 3.80 7.85
CA PHE A 91 -12.17 4.58 9.05
C PHE A 91 -11.00 3.99 9.86
N SER A 92 -10.36 2.91 9.38
CA SER A 92 -9.27 2.24 10.08
C SER A 92 -7.92 2.87 9.76
N ARG A 93 -7.11 3.11 10.80
CA ARG A 93 -5.69 3.50 10.63
C ARG A 93 -4.80 2.36 10.09
N LYS A 94 -5.31 1.12 10.04
CA LYS A 94 -4.62 -0.07 9.52
C LYS A 94 -5.14 -0.53 8.15
N GLN A 95 -5.78 0.39 7.42
CA GLN A 95 -6.34 0.07 6.13
C GLN A 95 -5.22 -0.22 5.13
N GLN A 96 -5.23 -1.43 4.57
CA GLN A 96 -4.19 -1.88 3.65
C GLN A 96 -4.65 -1.68 2.22
N VAL A 97 -3.80 -1.04 1.44
CA VAL A 97 -3.99 -0.87 0.01
C VAL A 97 -3.50 -2.13 -0.69
N TYR A 98 -4.35 -2.73 -1.51
CA TYR A 98 -3.99 -3.85 -2.39
C TYR A 98 -4.36 -3.50 -3.82
N LEU A 99 -3.74 -4.19 -4.79
CA LEU A 99 -4.02 -3.94 -6.20
C LEU A 99 -4.89 -5.04 -6.79
N SER A 100 -5.74 -4.67 -7.73
CA SER A 100 -6.45 -5.59 -8.62
C SER A 100 -6.19 -5.15 -10.04
N VAL A 101 -5.44 -5.96 -10.78
CA VAL A 101 -4.86 -5.60 -12.07
C VAL A 101 -5.23 -6.65 -13.13
N PRO A 102 -5.41 -6.26 -14.41
CA PRO A 102 -5.61 -7.23 -15.49
C PRO A 102 -4.48 -8.25 -15.55
N ALA A 103 -4.77 -9.52 -15.84
CA ALA A 103 -3.75 -10.56 -15.96
C ALA A 103 -2.80 -10.33 -17.14
N LYS A 104 -1.56 -9.94 -16.84
CA LYS A 104 -0.43 -9.80 -17.77
C LYS A 104 0.88 -9.69 -16.96
N GLU A 105 2.00 -9.50 -17.65
CA GLU A 105 3.26 -9.10 -17.02
C GLU A 105 3.23 -7.65 -16.55
N TYR A 106 3.75 -7.41 -15.34
CA TYR A 106 4.02 -6.08 -14.81
C TYR A 106 5.37 -6.02 -14.15
N GLU A 107 5.98 -4.84 -14.17
CA GLU A 107 6.99 -4.46 -13.19
C GLU A 107 6.28 -3.90 -11.94
N VAL A 108 6.53 -4.48 -10.78
CA VAL A 108 5.94 -4.05 -9.51
C VAL A 108 7.06 -3.58 -8.59
N VAL A 109 6.87 -2.38 -8.01
CA VAL A 109 7.76 -1.81 -7.00
C VAL A 109 7.01 -1.71 -5.68
N ILE A 110 7.60 -2.27 -4.63
CA ILE A 110 6.99 -2.36 -3.30
C ILE A 110 7.95 -1.73 -2.29
N ARG A 111 7.43 -0.86 -1.44
CA ARG A 111 8.14 -0.34 -0.27
C ARG A 111 7.64 -1.06 0.96
N PHE A 112 8.53 -1.80 1.62
CA PHE A 112 8.27 -2.41 2.90
C PHE A 112 8.82 -1.51 4.01
N TYR A 113 8.06 -1.29 5.08
CA TYR A 113 8.46 -0.48 6.23
C TYR A 113 8.50 -1.38 7.47
N PRO A 114 9.65 -2.05 7.75
CA PRO A 114 9.75 -2.98 8.87
C PRO A 114 9.74 -2.32 10.26
N ILE A 115 10.08 -1.04 10.33
CA ILE A 115 10.26 -0.29 11.60
C ILE A 115 9.49 1.03 11.59
N SER A 116 9.59 1.82 10.52
CA SER A 116 9.03 3.17 10.46
C SER A 116 8.85 3.64 9.02
N LEU A 117 7.99 4.63 8.79
CA LEU A 117 7.64 5.11 7.44
C LEU A 117 8.77 5.89 6.74
N ASP A 118 9.75 6.40 7.49
CA ASP A 118 10.95 7.05 6.93
C ASP A 118 12.00 6.03 6.45
N ARG A 119 11.84 4.74 6.79
CA ARG A 119 12.80 3.69 6.45
C ARG A 119 12.13 2.57 5.65
N ALA A 120 12.10 2.76 4.34
CA ALA A 120 11.59 1.78 3.38
C ALA A 120 12.69 0.85 2.85
N GLU A 121 12.38 -0.44 2.77
CA GLU A 121 13.08 -1.42 1.96
C GLU A 121 12.34 -1.56 0.63
N THR A 122 12.98 -1.13 -0.45
CA THR A 122 12.37 -1.15 -1.79
C THR A 122 12.68 -2.47 -2.49
N PHE A 123 11.65 -3.12 -3.01
CA PHE A 123 11.73 -4.37 -3.74
C PHE A 123 11.13 -4.19 -5.13
N HIS A 124 11.86 -4.66 -6.14
CA HIS A 124 11.46 -4.62 -7.55
C HIS A 124 11.28 -6.04 -8.05
N VAL A 125 10.23 -6.27 -8.84
CA VAL A 125 9.96 -7.58 -9.44
C VAL A 125 9.21 -7.43 -10.74
N ILE A 126 9.64 -8.19 -11.75
CA ILE A 126 8.87 -8.39 -12.98
C ILE A 126 8.25 -9.78 -12.89
N HIS A 127 6.93 -9.87 -13.07
CA HIS A 127 6.22 -11.14 -13.02
C HIS A 127 4.96 -11.13 -13.89
N GLU A 128 4.69 -12.26 -14.54
CA GLU A 128 3.45 -12.54 -15.26
C GLU A 128 2.36 -13.01 -14.30
N PHE A 129 1.34 -12.17 -14.09
CA PHE A 129 0.22 -12.48 -13.20
C PHE A 129 -0.94 -13.10 -13.96
N LYS A 130 -1.49 -14.17 -13.40
CA LYS A 130 -2.59 -14.95 -14.00
C LYS A 130 -3.95 -14.50 -13.46
N PRO A 131 -5.03 -14.66 -14.26
CA PRO A 131 -6.35 -14.19 -13.85
C PRO A 131 -6.87 -14.99 -12.66
N TYR A 132 -7.67 -14.33 -11.82
CA TYR A 132 -8.35 -14.91 -10.65
C TYR A 132 -7.44 -15.43 -9.54
N LEU A 133 -6.15 -15.14 -9.60
CA LEU A 133 -5.19 -15.55 -8.57
C LEU A 133 -4.84 -14.39 -7.64
N ASN A 134 -4.59 -14.76 -6.39
CA ASN A 134 -4.06 -13.88 -5.36
C ASN A 134 -2.56 -14.07 -5.25
N TYR A 135 -1.84 -12.96 -5.23
CA TYR A 135 -0.40 -12.90 -5.08
C TYR A 135 -0.07 -12.09 -3.84
N THR A 136 0.78 -12.61 -2.98
CA THR A 136 1.24 -11.92 -1.78
C THR A 136 2.75 -11.81 -1.79
N PHE A 137 3.26 -10.58 -1.69
CA PHE A 137 4.67 -10.30 -1.46
C PHE A 137 4.93 -10.24 0.03
N LYS A 138 5.57 -11.27 0.58
CA LYS A 138 5.80 -11.41 2.01
C LYS A 138 7.27 -11.16 2.34
N MET A 139 7.56 -10.03 2.99
CA MET A 139 8.90 -9.75 3.48
C MET A 139 9.14 -10.40 4.85
N TYR A 140 10.32 -10.98 5.06
CA TYR A 140 10.72 -11.55 6.34
C TYR A 140 12.25 -11.57 6.49
N ARG A 141 12.73 -11.65 7.74
CA ARG A 141 14.13 -11.99 8.01
C ARG A 141 14.27 -13.50 8.05
N ASP A 142 15.14 -14.03 7.22
CA ASP A 142 15.45 -15.45 7.19
C ASP A 142 16.43 -15.75 8.34
N ARG A 143 15.86 -16.08 9.50
CA ARG A 143 16.62 -16.40 10.71
C ARG A 143 17.01 -17.88 10.68
N PRO A 144 18.28 -18.23 10.44
CA PRO A 144 18.69 -19.62 10.56
C PRO A 144 18.49 -20.06 12.01
N SER A 145 17.60 -21.03 12.23
CA SER A 145 17.46 -21.70 13.53
C SER A 145 18.68 -22.60 13.73
N GLY A 146 19.76 -22.05 14.28
CA GLY A 146 20.99 -22.81 14.51
C GLY A 146 21.84 -22.24 15.63
N SER A 147 22.23 -23.10 16.59
CA SER A 147 23.26 -22.84 17.59
C SER A 147 24.63 -22.73 16.91
N GLY A 148 24.94 -21.56 16.36
CA GLY A 148 26.23 -21.27 15.73
C GLY A 148 27.23 -20.62 16.70
N SER A 149 28.51 -20.59 16.29
CA SER A 149 29.55 -19.78 16.95
C SER A 149 29.10 -18.33 17.13
N LEU A 150 29.52 -17.65 18.22
CA LEU A 150 29.18 -16.25 18.53
C LEU A 150 29.44 -15.28 17.37
N LEU A 151 30.40 -15.59 16.49
CA LEU A 151 30.73 -14.81 15.28
C LEU A 151 29.73 -15.04 14.12
N ASN A 152 29.05 -16.17 14.10
CA ASN A 152 28.05 -16.52 13.08
C ASN A 152 26.64 -16.00 13.47
N VAL A 153 26.34 -15.93 14.77
CA VAL A 153 25.07 -15.37 15.30
C VAL A 153 25.06 -13.84 15.39
N SER A 154 26.20 -13.19 15.11
CA SER A 154 26.34 -11.72 15.12
C SER A 154 26.22 -11.09 13.72
N ALA A 155 26.20 -11.89 12.66
CA ALA A 155 25.87 -11.40 11.32
C ALA A 155 24.35 -11.14 11.23
N PRO A 156 23.89 -9.97 10.77
CA PRO A 156 22.47 -9.70 10.63
C PRO A 156 21.79 -10.65 9.65
N ASP A 157 20.63 -11.17 10.05
CA ASP A 157 19.83 -12.09 9.25
C ASP A 157 19.53 -11.50 7.86
N PRO A 158 19.67 -12.29 6.77
CA PRO A 158 19.31 -11.84 5.43
C PRO A 158 17.82 -11.48 5.36
N LEU A 159 17.53 -10.45 4.58
CA LEU A 159 16.16 -10.00 4.34
C LEU A 159 15.65 -10.64 3.06
N CYS A 160 14.52 -11.32 3.13
CA CYS A 160 13.92 -12.01 2.00
C CYS A 160 12.50 -11.51 1.71
N VAL A 161 12.09 -11.65 0.46
CA VAL A 161 10.73 -11.43 -0.02
C VAL A 161 10.29 -12.67 -0.78
N ASP A 162 9.25 -13.33 -0.28
CA ASP A 162 8.58 -14.42 -0.98
C ASP A 162 7.45 -13.85 -1.84
N LEU A 163 7.41 -14.22 -3.11
CA LEU A 163 6.21 -14.08 -3.93
C LEU A 163 5.39 -15.37 -3.78
N GLN A 164 4.26 -15.23 -3.11
CA GLN A 164 3.33 -16.31 -2.85
C GLN A 164 2.16 -16.22 -3.82
N GLN A 165 1.85 -17.31 -4.51
CA GLN A 165 0.63 -17.48 -5.28
C GLN A 165 -0.34 -18.31 -4.44
N GLU A 166 -1.48 -17.72 -4.08
CA GLU A 166 -2.38 -18.21 -3.04
C GLU A 166 -1.62 -18.45 -1.72
N GLN A 167 -1.27 -19.70 -1.43
CA GLN A 167 -0.55 -20.11 -0.22
C GLN A 167 0.82 -20.74 -0.52
N ARG A 168 1.22 -20.80 -1.79
CA ARG A 168 2.47 -21.43 -2.21
C ARG A 168 3.48 -20.36 -2.60
N THR A 169 4.68 -20.39 -2.00
CA THR A 169 5.81 -19.60 -2.51
C THR A 169 6.19 -20.12 -3.89
N ILE A 170 6.21 -19.22 -4.88
CA ILE A 170 6.60 -19.54 -6.26
C ILE A 170 7.95 -18.94 -6.64
N ARG A 171 8.35 -17.84 -6.00
CA ARG A 171 9.66 -17.19 -6.15
C ARG A 171 10.11 -16.63 -4.81
N ARG A 172 11.42 -16.62 -4.57
CA ARG A 172 12.03 -16.08 -3.36
C ARG A 172 13.19 -15.19 -3.73
N PHE A 173 13.27 -14.02 -3.12
CA PHE A 173 14.36 -13.09 -3.32
C PHE A 173 14.99 -12.75 -2.00
N CYS A 174 16.30 -12.79 -1.89
CA CYS A 174 16.99 -12.51 -0.64
C CYS A 174 18.15 -11.56 -0.85
N ARG A 175 18.33 -10.69 0.13
CA ARG A 175 19.40 -9.71 0.22
C ARG A 175 20.23 -10.02 1.46
N SER A 176 21.49 -10.38 1.24
CA SER A 176 22.44 -10.57 2.34
C SER A 176 22.81 -9.24 2.96
N TYR A 177 23.07 -9.24 4.27
CA TYR A 177 23.70 -8.12 4.94
C TYR A 177 25.22 -8.25 4.79
N ASP A 178 25.84 -7.43 3.93
CA ASP A 178 27.30 -7.36 3.78
C ASP A 178 27.78 -5.92 3.92
N VAL A 179 28.29 -5.58 5.11
CA VAL A 179 28.86 -4.27 5.41
C VAL A 179 30.06 -3.88 4.53
N ARG A 180 30.73 -4.85 3.88
CA ARG A 180 31.89 -4.58 3.01
C ARG A 180 31.48 -4.25 1.58
N LYS A 181 30.35 -4.80 1.12
CA LYS A 181 29.81 -4.56 -0.24
C LYS A 181 28.72 -3.49 -0.30
N GLY A 182 28.25 -3.02 0.86
CA GLY A 182 27.08 -2.15 0.97
C GLY A 182 25.77 -2.96 1.00
N LEU A 183 24.64 -2.27 1.15
CA LEU A 183 23.32 -2.90 1.03
C LEU A 183 23.18 -3.45 -0.41
N GLY A 184 23.30 -4.77 -0.57
CA GLY A 184 23.20 -5.44 -1.88
C GLY A 184 21.79 -5.37 -2.46
N GLU A 185 21.60 -5.86 -3.69
CA GLU A 185 20.25 -5.98 -4.27
C GLU A 185 19.57 -7.29 -3.84
N PHE A 186 18.25 -7.36 -4.01
CA PHE A 186 17.51 -8.61 -3.82
C PHE A 186 17.84 -9.57 -4.97
N VAL A 187 18.39 -10.74 -4.64
CA VAL A 187 18.75 -11.77 -5.62
C VAL A 187 17.79 -12.95 -5.51
N GLU A 188 17.29 -13.42 -6.65
CA GLU A 188 16.42 -14.59 -6.71
C GLU A 188 17.13 -15.85 -6.22
N ARG A 189 16.45 -16.62 -5.37
CA ARG A 189 16.89 -17.90 -4.83
C ARG A 189 15.88 -18.98 -5.20
N ARG A 190 16.37 -20.22 -5.23
CA ARG A 190 15.50 -21.38 -5.40
C ARG A 190 14.53 -21.49 -4.22
N VAL A 191 13.29 -21.83 -4.54
CA VAL A 191 12.21 -22.12 -3.59
C VAL A 191 12.14 -23.62 -3.36
#